data_AF-A0A0F9U8Y1-F1
#
_entry.id   AF-A0A0F9U8Y1-F1
#
_cell.length_a   1.000
_cell.length_b   1.000
_cell.length_c   1.000
_cell.angle_alpha   90.00
_cell.angle_beta   90.00
_cell.angle_gamma   90.00
#
_symmetry.space_group_name_H-M   'P 1'
#
loop_
_entity.id
_entity.type
_entity.pdbx_description
1 polymer ?
#
loop_
_entity_poly.entity_id
_entity_poly.type
_entity_poly.pdbx_seq_one_letter_code
_entity_poly.pdbx_strand_id
1 'polypeptide(L)'
;MTAYSDDIDNASADRRLDAANVAVCPSTIFRPSLSIDGDQWCALYGENLQDGVAGFGDSPAEAMAAFDEAWVKRLSPQEPKADE
;
A
#
# COMPACT_ATOMS: atom_id res chain seq x y z
N MET A 1 -34.93 -22.51 -10.82
CA MET A 1 -35.17 -21.12 -11.25
C MET A 1 -34.25 -20.26 -10.40
N THR A 2 -33.16 -19.81 -11.01
CA THR A 2 -32.09 -18.93 -10.48
C THR A 2 -32.68 -17.65 -9.86
N ALA A 3 -32.08 -16.89 -8.95
CA ALA A 3 -30.70 -16.55 -8.62
C ALA A 3 -30.71 -16.09 -7.12
N TYR A 4 -29.62 -15.86 -6.40
CA TYR A 4 -28.69 -14.75 -6.58
C TYR A 4 -27.52 -15.04 -5.62
N SER A 5 -26.41 -15.54 -6.16
CA SER A 5 -25.15 -15.45 -5.44
C SER A 5 -24.87 -13.96 -5.34
N ASP A 6 -24.87 -13.42 -4.12
CA ASP A 6 -24.15 -12.16 -3.89
C ASP A 6 -22.67 -12.50 -4.00
N ASP A 7 -22.24 -12.63 -5.24
CA ASP A 7 -20.87 -12.41 -5.65
C ASP A 7 -20.55 -11.00 -5.16
N ILE A 8 -19.95 -10.90 -3.97
CA ILE A 8 -19.25 -9.69 -3.56
C ILE A 8 -18.07 -9.60 -4.52
N ASP A 9 -18.34 -8.98 -5.66
CA ASP A 9 -17.37 -8.66 -6.69
C ASP A 9 -16.29 -7.80 -6.04
N ASN A 10 -15.20 -8.50 -5.69
CA ASN A 10 -13.87 -7.96 -5.54
C ASN A 10 -13.42 -7.41 -6.89
N ALA A 11 -13.88 -6.20 -7.21
CA ALA A 11 -13.39 -5.43 -8.33
C ALA A 11 -13.03 -4.04 -7.82
N SER A 12 -11.73 -3.83 -7.56
CA SER A 12 -11.00 -2.61 -7.93
C SER A 12 -11.89 -1.36 -7.96
N ALA A 13 -12.42 -0.98 -6.79
CA ALA A 13 -13.25 0.20 -6.69
C ALA A 13 -12.38 1.39 -7.07
N ASP A 14 -12.69 1.96 -8.22
CA ASP A 14 -12.14 3.17 -8.80
C ASP A 14 -12.16 4.27 -7.72
N ARG A 15 -11.13 4.31 -6.86
CA ARG A 15 -10.99 5.27 -5.76
C ARG A 15 -10.69 6.61 -6.41
N ARG A 16 -11.74 7.29 -6.87
CA ARG A 16 -11.69 8.75 -7.07
C ARG A 16 -11.27 9.33 -5.73
N LEU A 17 -10.00 9.74 -5.65
CA LEU A 17 -9.48 10.47 -4.52
C LEU A 17 -10.31 11.74 -4.37
N ASP A 18 -11.20 11.78 -3.39
CA ASP A 18 -11.80 13.05 -2.98
C ASP A 18 -10.74 13.92 -2.31
N ALA A 19 -10.82 15.23 -2.51
CA ALA A 19 -9.78 16.17 -2.07
C ALA A 19 -9.53 16.14 -0.56
N ALA A 20 -10.57 15.82 0.23
CA ALA A 20 -10.46 15.71 1.68
C ALA A 20 -9.60 14.49 2.06
N ASN A 21 -9.83 13.34 1.43
CA ASN A 21 -9.03 12.14 1.64
C ASN A 21 -7.59 12.28 1.14
N VAL A 22 -7.34 13.03 0.05
CA VAL A 22 -5.96 13.29 -0.44
C VAL A 22 -5.16 14.11 0.57
N ALA A 23 -5.77 15.15 1.16
CA ALA A 23 -5.07 16.06 2.05
C ALA A 23 -4.60 15.40 3.35
N VAL A 24 -5.24 14.29 3.73
CA VAL A 24 -4.99 13.59 5.00
C VAL A 24 -4.41 12.18 4.82
N CYS A 25 -4.17 11.73 3.58
CA CYS A 25 -3.58 10.41 3.37
C CYS A 25 -2.12 10.38 3.85
N PRO A 26 -1.63 9.24 4.36
CA PRO A 26 -0.26 9.10 4.83
C PRO A 26 0.79 9.58 3.81
N SER A 27 0.60 9.27 2.54
CA SER A 27 1.51 9.60 1.44
C SER A 27 1.66 11.12 1.22
N THR A 28 0.59 11.90 1.41
CA THR A 28 0.63 13.37 1.37
C THR A 28 1.31 13.97 2.61
N ILE A 29 1.05 13.39 3.79
CA ILE A 29 1.55 13.90 5.09
C ILE A 29 3.04 13.60 5.25
N PHE A 30 3.41 12.33 5.08
CA PHE A 30 4.75 11.81 5.40
C PHE A 30 5.71 11.90 4.22
N ARG A 31 5.20 12.03 2.98
CA ARG A 31 5.98 12.21 1.75
C ARG A 31 7.08 11.15 1.60
N PRO A 32 6.72 9.87 1.41
CA PRO A 32 7.71 8.83 1.19
C PRO A 32 8.59 9.15 -0.02
N SER A 33 9.85 8.71 0.02
CA SER A 33 10.78 8.81 -1.09
C SER A 33 10.32 7.92 -2.24
N LEU A 34 10.30 8.44 -3.46
CA LEU A 34 10.01 7.65 -4.67
C LEU A 34 11.30 7.26 -5.38
N SER A 35 11.45 5.98 -5.68
CA SER A 35 12.54 5.43 -6.48
C SER A 35 12.03 4.31 -7.40
N ILE A 36 12.87 3.88 -8.34
CA ILE A 36 12.64 2.67 -9.14
C ILE A 36 13.36 1.50 -8.48
N ASP A 37 12.67 0.39 -8.26
CA ASP A 37 13.20 -0.88 -7.78
C ASP A 37 12.79 -2.00 -8.73
N GLY A 38 13.76 -2.54 -9.48
CA GLY A 38 13.49 -3.48 -10.58
C GLY A 38 12.66 -2.83 -11.68
N ASP A 39 11.44 -3.34 -11.88
CA ASP A 39 10.46 -2.89 -12.88
C ASP A 39 9.32 -2.04 -12.29
N GLN A 40 9.36 -1.75 -10.98
CA GLN A 40 8.29 -1.03 -10.28
C GLN A 40 8.78 0.26 -9.62
N TRP A 41 7.83 1.15 -9.34
CA TRP A 41 8.01 2.28 -8.44
C TRP A 41 7.93 1.80 -7.00
N CYS A 42 8.80 2.35 -6.16
CA CYS A 42 8.84 2.13 -4.71
C CYS A 42 8.63 3.46 -3.99
N ALA A 43 7.61 3.53 -3.14
CA ALA A 43 7.37 4.62 -2.20
C ALA A 43 7.82 4.16 -0.80
N LEU A 44 8.94 4.71 -0.30
CA LEU A 44 9.54 4.31 0.96
C LEU A 44 9.53 5.44 2.00
N TYR A 45 8.95 5.17 3.17
CA TYR A 45 9.15 5.97 4.37
C TYR A 45 9.95 5.18 5.40
N GLY A 46 11.22 5.55 5.59
CA GLY A 46 12.18 4.87 6.46
C GLY A 46 13.58 4.90 5.88
N GLU A 47 14.57 4.38 6.62
CA GLU A 47 15.96 4.32 6.15
C GLU A 47 16.15 3.27 5.05
N ASN A 48 15.43 2.15 5.15
CA ASN A 48 15.50 1.03 4.22
C ASN A 48 14.18 0.22 4.25
N LEU A 49 14.06 -0.77 3.37
CA LEU A 49 12.85 -1.60 3.22
C LEU A 49 12.52 -2.46 4.45
N GLN A 50 13.50 -2.82 5.27
CA GLN A 50 13.31 -3.69 6.44
C GLN A 50 12.79 -2.92 7.65
N ASP A 51 13.24 -1.66 7.78
CA ASP A 51 12.92 -0.81 8.93
C ASP A 51 11.79 0.19 8.64
N GLY A 52 11.39 0.34 7.37
CA GLY A 52 10.42 1.33 6.91
C GLY A 52 9.06 0.75 6.51
N VAL A 53 8.18 1.65 6.06
CA VAL A 53 6.94 1.30 5.37
C VAL A 53 7.15 1.56 3.88
N ALA A 54 6.89 0.54 3.07
CA ALA A 54 7.03 0.62 1.62
C ALA A 54 5.74 0.25 0.89
N GLY A 55 5.48 0.92 -0.22
CA GLY A 55 4.47 0.56 -1.21
C GLY A 55 5.09 0.44 -2.60
N PHE A 56 4.57 -0.46 -3.43
CA PHE A 56 5.08 -0.73 -4.78
C PHE A 56 3.96 -0.68 -5.82
N GLY A 57 4.29 -0.32 -7.06
CA GLY A 57 3.35 -0.35 -8.19
C GLY A 57 3.99 0.02 -9.54
N ASP A 58 3.26 -0.16 -10.64
CA ASP A 58 3.75 0.09 -12.01
C ASP A 58 3.81 1.60 -12.33
N SER A 59 3.18 2.42 -11.49
CA SER A 59 3.26 3.89 -11.54
C SER A 59 3.52 4.52 -10.16
N PRO A 60 3.99 5.77 -10.09
CA PRO A 60 4.14 6.47 -8.81
C PRO A 60 2.84 6.55 -8.02
N ALA A 61 1.70 6.72 -8.70
CA ALA A 61 0.39 6.80 -8.05
C ALA A 61 0.01 5.48 -7.38
N GLU A 62 0.27 4.35 -8.03
CA GLU A 62 0.03 3.02 -7.48
C GLU A 62 0.95 2.71 -6.30
N ALA A 63 2.23 3.06 -6.37
CA ALA A 63 3.16 2.91 -5.26
C ALA A 63 2.73 3.73 -4.03
N MET A 64 2.26 4.97 -4.23
CA MET A 64 1.75 5.82 -3.14
C MET A 64 0.45 5.26 -2.52
N ALA A 65 -0.45 4.71 -3.34
CA ALA A 65 -1.66 4.06 -2.86
C ALA A 65 -1.33 2.78 -2.06
N ALA A 66 -0.40 1.95 -2.55
CA ALA A 66 0.07 0.77 -1.84
C ALA A 66 0.75 1.13 -0.50
N PHE A 67 1.48 2.25 -0.46
CA PHE A 67 2.07 2.78 0.75
C PHE A 67 1.00 3.19 1.77
N ASP A 68 -0.04 3.90 1.35
CA ASP A 68 -1.16 4.30 2.21
C ASP A 68 -1.88 3.09 2.82
N GLU A 69 -2.02 2.02 2.03
CA GLU A 69 -2.56 0.75 2.52
C GLU A 69 -1.62 0.04 3.48
N ALA A 70 -0.31 0.06 3.24
CA ALA A 70 0.69 -0.53 4.12
C ALA A 70 0.76 0.19 5.47
N TRP A 71 0.61 1.52 5.49
CA TRP A 71 0.71 2.36 6.67
C TRP A 71 -0.23 1.96 7.81
N VAL A 72 -1.45 1.52 7.50
CA VAL A 72 -2.47 1.16 8.49
C VAL A 72 -2.46 -0.32 8.88
N LYS A 73 -1.65 -1.15 8.19
CA LYS A 73 -1.55 -2.58 8.50
C LYS A 73 -0.80 -2.78 9.81
N ARG A 74 -1.29 -3.70 10.63
CA ARG A 74 -0.58 -4.12 11.84
C ARG A 74 0.60 -5.00 11.44
N LEU A 75 1.73 -4.83 12.13
CA LEU A 75 2.80 -5.81 12.08
C LEU A 75 2.25 -7.15 12.59
N SER A 76 2.39 -8.18 11.78
CA SER A 76 2.11 -9.54 12.24
C SER A 76 3.24 -9.96 13.18
N PRO A 77 2.96 -10.65 14.29
CA PRO A 77 4.01 -11.23 15.11
C PRO A 77 4.89 -12.11 14.23
N GLN A 78 6.17 -11.79 14.13
CA GLN A 78 7.10 -12.67 13.41
C GLN A 78 7.32 -13.92 14.26
N GLU A 79 7.26 -15.10 13.62
CA GLU A 79 7.70 -16.33 14.29
C GLU A 79 9.17 -16.16 14.67
N PRO A 80 9.58 -16.59 15.89
CA PRO A 80 10.96 -16.49 16.31
C PRO A 80 11.84 -17.24 15.30
N LYS A 81 12.85 -16.55 14.75
CA LYS A 81 13.86 -17.18 13.89
C LYS A 81 14.53 -18.27 14.70
N ALA A 82 14.44 -19.52 14.25
CA ALA A 82 15.17 -20.62 14.85
C ALA A 82 16.67 -20.31 14.73
N ASP A 83 17.39 -20.41 15.85
CA ASP A 83 18.85 -20.24 15.89
C ASP A 83 19.51 -21.29 14.96
N GLU A 84 20.32 -20.84 13.99
CA GLU A 84 21.14 -21.67 13.09
C GLU A 84 22.48 -22.06 13.73
#